data_AF-A0AAW9QQ63-F1
#
_entry.id   AF-A0AAW9QQ63-F1
#
_cell.length_a   1.000
_cell.length_b   1.000
_cell.length_c   1.000
_cell.angle_alpha   90.00
_cell.angle_beta   90.00
_cell.angle_gamma   90.00
#
_symmetry.space_group_name_H-M   'P 1'
#
loop_
_entity.id
_entity.type
_entity.pdbx_description
1 polymer ?
#
loop_
_entity_poly.entity_id
_entity_poly.type
_entity_poly.pdbx_seq_one_letter_code
_entity_poly.pdbx_strand_id
1 'polypeptide(L)' 'MLENGLSLQAIASLPPERRKEILEPYIDRIAEDFQTDPELAEFEILDIEDRDREYDES' A
#
# COMPACT_ATOMS: atom_id res chain seq x y z
N MET A 1 -12.18 -1.09 13.38
CA MET A 1 -13.08 -1.25 12.23
C MET A 1 -12.94 0.01 11.41
N LEU A 2 -12.79 -0.10 10.08
CA LEU A 2 -12.85 1.07 9.21
C LEU A 2 -14.28 1.64 9.24
N GLU A 3 -14.45 2.92 8.91
CA GLU A 3 -15.75 3.60 9.03
C GLU A 3 -16.89 2.94 8.24
N ASN A 4 -16.54 2.14 7.24
CA ASN A 4 -17.43 1.34 6.40
C ASN A 4 -17.76 -0.06 6.98
N GLY A 5 -17.32 -0.38 8.21
CA GLY A 5 -17.70 -1.59 8.95
C GLY A 5 -17.09 -2.90 8.41
N LEU A 6 -16.30 -2.82 7.34
CA LEU A 6 -15.65 -3.98 6.72
C LEU A 6 -14.33 -4.31 7.43
N SER A 7 -14.01 -5.61 7.49
CA SER A 7 -12.68 -6.06 7.89
C SER A 7 -11.68 -5.86 6.75
N LEU A 8 -10.39 -5.81 7.07
CA LEU A 8 -9.33 -5.72 6.05
C LEU A 8 -9.37 -6.92 5.09
N GLN A 9 -9.67 -8.12 5.60
CA GLN A 9 -9.81 -9.33 4.78
C GLN A 9 -11.00 -9.22 3.81
N ALA A 10 -12.11 -8.63 4.26
CA ALA A 10 -13.27 -8.40 3.42
C ALA A 10 -12.95 -7.39 2.30
N ILE A 11 -12.21 -6.31 2.62
CA ILE A 11 -11.77 -5.31 1.63
C ILE A 11 -10.80 -5.94 0.63
N ALA A 12 -9.84 -6.74 1.09
CA ALA A 12 -8.87 -7.42 0.21
C ALA A 12 -9.54 -8.35 -0.82
N SER A 13 -10.72 -8.87 -0.51
CA SER A 13 -11.50 -9.74 -1.39
C SER A 13 -12.29 -8.97 -2.47
N LEU A 14 -12.33 -7.63 -2.43
CA LEU A 14 -13.06 -6.81 -3.38
C LEU A 14 -12.24 -6.52 -4.65
N PRO A 15 -12.91 -6.20 -5.78
CA PRO A 15 -12.25 -5.70 -6.98
C PRO A 15 -11.38 -4.45 -6.70
N PRO A 16 -10.28 -4.25 -7.44
CA PRO A 16 -9.37 -3.12 -7.25
C PRO A 16 -10.05 -1.74 -7.15
N GLU A 17 -11.07 -1.50 -7.97
CA GLU A 17 -11.78 -0.23 -8.04
C GLU A 17 -12.54 0.05 -6.74
N ARG A 18 -13.21 -0.98 -6.19
CA ARG A 18 -13.92 -0.89 -4.91
C ARG A 18 -12.98 -0.76 -3.73
N ARG A 19 -11.81 -1.44 -3.79
CA ARG A 19 -10.75 -1.25 -2.80
C ARG A 19 -10.27 0.20 -2.78
N LYS A 20 -10.03 0.78 -3.97
CA LYS A 20 -9.60 2.17 -4.10
C LYS A 20 -10.61 3.14 -3.49
N GLU A 21 -11.88 3.03 -3.85
CA GLU A 21 -12.95 3.88 -3.28
C GLU A 21 -13.02 3.81 -1.75
N ILE A 22 -12.82 2.63 -1.18
CA ILE A 22 -12.85 2.41 0.28
C ILE A 22 -11.61 2.98 0.97
N LEU A 23 -10.44 2.85 0.35
CA LEU A 23 -9.16 3.23 0.94
C LEU A 23 -8.79 4.70 0.68
N GLU A 24 -9.38 5.33 -0.34
CA GLU A 24 -9.10 6.72 -0.75
C GLU A 24 -9.11 7.73 0.40
N PRO A 25 -10.09 7.72 1.33
CA PRO A 25 -10.11 8.67 2.46
C PRO A 25 -8.95 8.50 3.45
N TYR A 26 -8.27 7.35 3.42
CA TYR A 26 -7.18 7.02 4.34
C TYR A 26 -5.79 7.28 3.73
N ILE A 27 -5.69 7.52 2.42
CA ILE A 27 -4.40 7.64 1.72
C ILE A 27 -3.56 8.78 2.28
N ASP A 28 -4.15 9.96 2.47
CA ASP A 28 -3.40 11.13 2.97
C ASP A 28 -2.87 10.89 4.39
N ARG A 29 -3.68 10.25 5.24
CA ARG A 29 -3.29 9.88 6.60
C ARG A 29 -2.20 8.82 6.61
N ILE A 30 -2.32 7.80 5.77
CA ILE A 30 -1.29 6.78 5.60
C ILE A 30 0.02 7.43 5.16
N ALA A 31 -0.01 8.38 4.22
CA ALA A 31 1.17 9.10 3.77
C ALA A 31 1.82 9.93 4.90
N GLU A 32 1.03 10.56 5.76
CA GLU A 32 1.51 11.25 6.96
C GLU A 32 2.14 10.28 7.97
N ASP A 33 1.50 9.13 8.21
CA ASP A 33 2.01 8.08 9.10
C ASP A 33 3.39 7.59 8.59
N PHE A 34 3.56 7.37 7.27
CA PHE A 34 4.86 7.01 6.66
C PHE A 34 5.95 8.09 6.80
N GLN A 35 5.58 9.37 6.94
CA GLN A 35 6.54 10.46 7.10
C GLN A 35 6.93 10.71 8.55
N THR A 36 6.04 10.35 9.49
CA THR A 36 6.16 10.75 10.89
C THR A 36 6.46 9.57 11.81
N ASP A 37 6.14 8.35 11.39
CA ASP A 37 6.47 7.13 12.11
C ASP A 37 7.74 6.48 11.51
N PRO A 38 8.89 6.55 12.20
CA PRO A 38 10.13 5.97 11.71
C PRO A 38 10.06 4.45 11.55
N GLU A 39 9.19 3.73 12.29
CA GLU A 39 9.00 2.27 12.11
C GLU A 39 8.30 1.96 10.78
N LEU A 40 7.45 2.87 10.29
CA LEU A 40 6.82 2.77 8.97
C LEU A 40 7.70 3.31 7.85
N ALA A 41 8.68 4.16 8.16
CA ALA A 41 9.67 4.66 7.20
C ALA A 41 10.76 3.62 6.88
N GLU A 42 10.86 2.51 7.64
CA GLU A 42 11.85 1.43 7.41
C GLU A 42 11.71 0.71 6.04
N PHE A 43 10.72 1.07 5.21
CA PHE A 43 10.66 0.68 3.79
C PHE A 43 11.67 1.43 2.89
N GLU A 44 12.66 2.13 3.45
CA GLU A 44 13.74 2.84 2.75
C GLU A 44 14.60 1.97 1.79
N ILE A 45 14.39 0.66 1.72
CA ILE A 45 15.25 -0.26 0.95
C ILE A 45 14.43 -1.28 0.15
N LEU A 46 13.48 -0.81 -0.65
CA LEU A 46 13.29 -1.45 -1.95
C LEU A 46 14.03 -0.58 -2.96
N ASP A 47 15.35 -0.77 -3.03
CA ASP A 47 16.16 -0.20 -4.10
C ASP A 47 15.45 -0.52 -5.42
N ILE A 48 15.06 0.54 -6.12
CA ILE A 48 14.42 0.48 -7.43
C ILE A 48 15.32 -0.29 -8.45
N GLU A 49 16.57 -0.58 -8.08
CA GLU A 49 17.56 -1.37 -8.83
C GLU A 49 17.22 -2.85 -9.03
N ASP A 50 16.24 -3.44 -8.32
CA ASP A 50 15.83 -4.83 -8.59
C ASP A 50 14.70 -4.95 -9.62
N ARG A 51 14.21 -3.83 -10.18
CA ARG A 51 13.16 -3.87 -11.22
C ARG A 51 13.67 -4.30 -12.61
N ASP A 52 14.99 -4.29 -12.83
CA ASP A 52 15.58 -4.45 -14.18
C ASP A 52 16.47 -5.71 -14.36
N ARG A 53 16.49 -6.69 -13.43
CA ARG A 53 17.46 -7.80 -13.45
C ARG A 53 16.99 -9.19 -13.91
N GLU A 54 15.82 -9.38 -14.52
CA GLU A 54 15.46 -10.73 -15.00
C GLU A 54 14.66 -10.77 -16.32
N TYR A 55 15.08 -9.98 -17.33
CA TYR A 55 14.65 -10.18 -18.72
C TYR A 55 15.77 -9.87 -19.74
N ASP A 56 16.99 -10.31 -19.46
CA ASP A 56 18.06 -10.36 -20.47
C ASP A 56 18.83 -11.69 -20.38
N GLU A 57 18.14 -12.80 -20.65
CA GLU A 57 18.78 -14.00 -21.19
C GLU A 57 17.96 -14.41 -22.43
N SER A 58 18.31 -13.77 -23.55
CA SER A 58 17.87 -14.12 -24.92
C SER A 58 18.63 -15.33 -25.47
#